data_AF-A0A4D4M3H4-F1
#
_entry.id   AF-A0A4D4M3H4-F1
#
_cell.length_a   1.000
_cell.length_b   1.000
_cell.length_c   1.000
_cell.angle_alpha   90.00
_cell.angle_beta   90.00
_cell.angle_gamma   90.00
#
_symmetry.space_group_name_H-M   'P 1'
#
loop_
_entity.id
_entity.type
_entity.pdbx_description
1 polymer ?
#
loop_
_entity_poly.entity_id
_entity_poly.type
_entity_poly.pdbx_seq_one_letter_code
_entity_poly.pdbx_strand_id
1 'polypeptide(L)' 'MAGSSHGHTPAAWTGVIIAFIGFCVSGAFMVLANPLGFWAGMVIVVLGGVVGGIMRAMGLGQQKTTHPVHHVASAGAES' A
#
# COMPACT_ATOMS: atom_id res chain seq x y z
N MET A 1 9.92 -16.01 10.33
CA MET A 1 10.57 -14.78 10.81
C MET A 1 9.97 -13.63 10.03
N ALA A 2 9.07 -12.84 10.63
CA ALA A 2 8.56 -11.61 10.01
C ALA A 2 9.76 -10.68 9.82
N GLY A 3 10.26 -10.63 8.59
CA GLY A 3 11.50 -9.95 8.25
C GLY A 3 11.37 -8.46 8.49
N SER A 4 12.04 -7.99 9.54
CA SER A 4 12.44 -6.60 9.70
C SER A 4 13.45 -6.27 8.59
N SER A 5 12.97 -5.89 7.41
CA SER A 5 13.81 -5.41 6.31
C SER A 5 12.95 -4.77 5.20
N HIS A 6 13.14 -3.47 4.96
CA HIS A 6 12.82 -2.78 3.69
C HIS A 6 11.38 -2.28 3.41
N GLY A 7 10.53 -2.00 4.41
CA GLY A 7 9.20 -1.41 4.15
C GLY A 7 8.42 -0.83 5.34
N HIS A 8 9.10 -0.34 6.38
CA HIS A 8 8.47 0.06 7.64
C HIS A 8 7.86 1.47 7.62
N THR A 9 6.96 1.75 6.66
CA THR A 9 5.94 2.76 6.94
C THR A 9 4.60 2.05 7.14
N PRO A 10 4.11 1.90 8.39
CA PRO A 10 2.76 1.38 8.68
C PRO A 10 1.63 2.08 7.91
N ALA A 11 1.91 3.29 7.38
CA ALA A 11 1.06 4.02 6.45
C ALA A 11 0.79 3.29 5.12
N ALA A 12 1.72 2.48 4.61
CA ALA A 12 1.50 1.79 3.34
C ALA A 12 0.48 0.64 3.46
N TRP A 13 0.45 -0.03 4.61
CA TRP A 13 -0.37 -1.23 4.83
C TRP A 13 -1.74 -0.95 5.46
N THR A 14 -1.90 0.20 6.10
CA THR A 14 -3.17 0.59 6.75
C THR A 14 -4.31 0.75 5.75
N GLY A 15 -4.09 1.40 4.60
CA GLY A 15 -5.10 1.49 3.55
C GLY A 15 -5.53 0.11 3.00
N VAL A 16 -4.57 -0.82 2.83
CA VAL A 16 -4.83 -2.18 2.33
C VAL A 16 -5.64 -3.00 3.33
N ILE A 17 -5.30 -2.94 4.63
CA ILE A 17 -6.05 -3.63 5.68
C ILE A 17 -7.50 -3.13 5.74
N ILE A 18 -7.70 -1.81 5.68
CA ILE A 18 -9.05 -1.22 5.72
C ILE A 18 -9.85 -1.65 4.50
N ALA A 19 -9.26 -1.60 3.30
CA ALA A 19 -9.91 -2.06 2.08
C ALA A 19 -10.25 -3.57 2.13
N PHE A 20 -9.37 -4.39 2.70
CA PHE A 20 -9.59 -5.83 2.86
C PHE A 20 -10.76 -6.13 3.80
N ILE A 21 -10.85 -5.43 4.93
CA ILE A 21 -11.99 -5.55 5.86
C ILE A 21 -13.28 -5.14 5.16
N GLY A 22 -13.29 -3.99 4.45
CA GLY A 22 -14.47 -3.53 3.70
C GLY A 22 -14.93 -4.53 2.63
N PHE A 23 -13.98 -5.17 1.93
CA PHE A 23 -14.26 -6.22 0.96
C PHE A 23 -14.88 -7.46 1.61
N CYS A 24 -14.32 -7.94 2.73
CA CYS A 24 -14.88 -9.06 3.48
C CYS A 24 -16.30 -8.78 3.99
N VAL A 25 -16.55 -7.58 4.52
CA VAL A 25 -17.86 -7.14 5.00
C VAL A 25 -18.86 -7.07 3.83
N SER A 26 -18.46 -6.45 2.72
CA SER A 26 -19.29 -6.38 1.51
C SER A 26 -19.65 -7.77 0.97
N GLY A 27 -18.69 -8.69 0.90
CA GLY A 27 -18.90 -10.07 0.49
C GLY A 27 -19.84 -10.85 1.42
N ALA A 28 -19.70 -10.69 2.74
CA ALA A 28 -20.59 -11.32 3.71
C ALA A 28 -22.05 -10.84 3.56
N PHE A 29 -22.26 -9.54 3.38
CA PHE A 29 -23.60 -8.97 3.21
C PHE A 29 -24.21 -9.22 1.84
N MET A 30 -23.39 -9.40 0.79
CA MET A 30 -23.82 -9.88 -0.52
C MET A 30 -24.50 -11.26 -0.41
N VAL A 31 -23.93 -12.16 0.41
CA VAL A 31 -24.49 -13.51 0.65
C VAL A 31 -25.79 -13.44 1.46
N LEU A 32 -25.91 -12.48 2.37
CA LEU A 32 -27.11 -12.26 3.19
C LEU A 32 -28.25 -11.54 2.44
N ALA A 33 -28.10 -11.29 1.14
CA ALA A 33 -29.04 -10.53 0.30
C ALA A 33 -29.47 -9.19 0.93
N ASN A 34 -28.57 -8.56 1.70
CA ASN A 34 -28.86 -7.32 2.40
C ASN A 34 -28.13 -6.15 1.72
N PRO A 35 -28.82 -5.39 0.85
CA PRO A 35 -28.18 -4.31 0.09
C PRO A 35 -27.64 -3.19 0.98
N LEU A 36 -28.22 -2.94 2.16
CA LEU A 36 -27.71 -1.93 3.10
C LEU A 36 -26.35 -2.32 3.67
N GLY A 37 -26.16 -3.60 4.00
CA GLY A 37 -24.88 -4.10 4.48
C GLY A 37 -23.78 -4.10 3.40
N PHE A 38 -24.15 -4.35 2.15
CA PHE A 38 -23.24 -4.23 1.00
C PHE A 38 -22.73 -2.79 0.83
N TRP A 39 -23.64 -1.80 0.88
CA TRP A 39 -23.28 -0.38 0.79
C TRP A 39 -22.42 0.07 1.96
N ALA A 40 -22.70 -0.40 3.18
CA ALA A 40 -21.84 -0.15 4.33
C ALA A 40 -20.41 -0.67 4.12
N GLY A 41 -20.27 -1.88 3.57
CA GLY A 41 -18.97 -2.44 3.17
C GLY A 41 -18.26 -1.61 2.10
N MET A 42 -18.99 -1.15 1.07
CA MET A 42 -18.46 -0.27 0.03
C MET A 42 -17.94 1.07 0.58
N VAL A 43 -18.64 1.67 1.54
CA VAL A 43 -18.17 2.90 2.21
C VAL A 43 -16.84 2.67 2.92
N ILE A 44 -16.66 1.51 3.57
CA ILE A 44 -15.41 1.14 4.24
C ILE A 44 -14.26 0.98 3.22
N VAL A 45 -14.52 0.36 2.06
CA VAL A 45 -13.53 0.22 0.99
C VAL A 45 -13.08 1.58 0.47
N VAL A 46 -14.04 2.48 0.21
CA VAL A 46 -13.75 3.86 -0.24
C VAL A 46 -12.92 4.60 0.80
N LEU A 47 -13.25 4.49 2.09
CA LEU A 47 -12.44 5.08 3.17
C LEU A 47 -11.02 4.52 3.20
N GLY A 48 -10.83 3.21 3.00
CA GLY A 48 -9.49 2.60 2.89
C GLY A 48 -8.68 3.16 1.72
N GLY A 49 -9.32 3.38 0.58
CA GLY A 49 -8.72 4.03 -0.59
C GLY A 49 -8.34 5.49 -0.34
N VAL A 50 -9.21 6.26 0.36
CA VAL A 50 -8.93 7.65 0.74
C VAL A 50 -7.75 7.73 1.70
N VAL A 51 -7.70 6.88 2.73
CA VAL A 51 -6.58 6.82 3.68
C VAL A 51 -5.27 6.44 2.98
N GLY A 52 -5.30 5.41 2.13
CA GLY A 52 -4.14 5.03 1.32
C GLY A 52 -3.68 6.14 0.37
N GLY A 53 -4.62 6.86 -0.24
CA GLY A 53 -4.36 8.01 -1.11
C GLY A 53 -3.70 9.17 -0.35
N ILE A 54 -4.21 9.52 0.84
CA ILE A 54 -3.62 10.53 1.71
C ILE A 54 -2.19 10.13 2.11
N MET A 55 -1.97 8.87 2.46
CA MET A 55 -0.64 8.39 2.85
C MET A 55 0.36 8.40 1.67
N ARG A 56 -0.11 8.14 0.45
CA ARG A 56 0.71 8.32 -0.77
C ARG A 56 1.00 9.80 -1.04
N ALA A 57 0.02 10.69 -0.85
CA ALA A 57 0.17 12.13 -1.03
C ALA A 57 1.14 12.75 0.00
N MET A 58 1.19 12.20 1.22
CA MET A 58 2.11 12.61 2.29
C MET A 58 3.58 12.17 2.04
N GLY A 59 3.91 11.62 0.86
CA GLY A 59 5.29 11.30 0.47
C GLY A 59 5.85 9.99 1.03
N LEU A 60 5.07 9.28 1.84
CA LEU A 60 5.46 8.00 2.46
C LEU A 60 5.50 6.82 1.47
N GLY A 61 5.03 7.02 0.23
CA GLY A 61 5.07 6.04 -0.86
C GLY A 61 6.27 6.14 -1.80
N GLN A 62 7.16 7.13 -1.62
CA GLN A 62 8.34 7.31 -2.47
C GLN A 62 9.56 6.70 -1.79
N GLN A 63 9.81 5.41 -2.03
CA GLN A 63 11.15 4.86 -1.80
C GLN A 63 12.07 5.47 -2.85
N LYS A 64 12.75 6.57 -2.50
CA LYS A 64 13.79 7.17 -3.32
C LYS A 64 15.02 6.28 -3.25
N THR A 65 14.96 5.09 -3.85
CA THR A 65 16.15 4.31 -4.14
C THR A 65 16.78 4.91 -5.39
N THR A 66 17.44 6.06 -5.21
CA THR A 66 18.53 6.46 -6.08
C THR A 66 19.54 5.31 -6.03
N HIS A 67 19.56 4.46 -7.05
CA HIS A 67 20.73 3.65 -7.33
C HIS A 67 21.76 4.59 -7.96
N PRO A 68 22.84 4.98 -7.25
CA PRO A 68 23.96 5.61 -7.93
C PRO A 68 24.52 4.62 -8.94
N VAL A 69 24.48 5.04 -10.21
CA VAL A 69 25.09 4.34 -11.34
C VAL A 69 26.56 4.08 -11.02
N HIS A 70 26.97 2.81 -11.03
CA HIS A 70 28.38 2.44 -10.97
C HIS A 70 29.12 3.08 -12.16
N HIS A 71 29.84 4.15 -11.86
CA HIS A 71 30.87 4.71 -12.72
C HIS A 71 32.09 3.78 -12.67
N VAL A 72 32.13 2.79 -13.55
CA VAL A 72 33.35 2.00 -13.81
C VAL A 72 33.66 2.05 -15.31
N ALA A 73 33.90 3.27 -15.81
CA ALA A 73 34.38 3.53 -17.17
C ALA A 73 35.76 4.22 -17.18
N SER A 74 36.48 4.29 -16.05
CA SER A 74 37.76 5.02 -15.96
C SER A 74 38.87 4.29 -15.19
N ALA A 75 38.89 2.96 -15.19
CA ALA A 75 40.03 2.18 -14.68
C ALA A 75 40.69 1.31 -15.78
N GLY A 76 40.60 1.79 -17.03
CA GLY A 76 41.55 1.46 -18.07
C GLY A 76 42.54 2.61 -18.20
N ALA A 77 43.41 2.78 -17.21
CA ALA A 77 44.62 3.60 -17.26
C ALA A 77 45.42 3.25 -15.99
N GLU A 78 46.73 3.09 -16.10
CA GLU A 78 47.67 2.91 -14.97
C GLU A 78 47.90 1.46 -14.47
N SER A 79 48.48 0.59 -15.30
CA SER A 79 49.77 -0.12 -15.08
C SER A 79 49.98 -1.28 -16.06
#